data_AF-A0A918PCC9-F1
#
_entry.id   AF-A0A918PCC9-F1
#
_cell.length_a   1.000
_cell.length_b   1.000
_cell.length_c   1.000
_cell.angle_alpha   90.00
_cell.angle_beta   90.00
_cell.angle_gamma   90.00
#
_symmetry.space_group_name_H-M   'P 1'
#
loop_
_entity.id
_entity.type
_entity.pdbx_description
1 polymer ?
#
loop_
_entity_poly.entity_id
_entity_poly.type
_entity_poly.pdbx_seq_one_letter_code
_entity_poly.pdbx_strand_id
1 'polypeptide(L)'
;MSLDYVRLLQANNAIQTIGDDTYWLCVTRTVQESKLFPVPSYMLLSYLCCYYRYPALLRKIEGRMSAEEIGDRARAMGGKFGNLPGWGMPTFFLLGREILINFGLLRPEDDAEDVAYVMDFWRRFKLAQQREDGHINAREYGQRVQLLPERRIQRFHADLYACSNGDRLHKAAQAFLATVSQYGFLVSCESRCTLNNSGPYKLADNREIIIRDFSDLAQGDYPWLDGVADAVPYPNLTVTMEVTDCHFYLMDDWGSFESKPEFTAEKLTGIGLYTSDVLTETYMPVGMGSAEELAQTFESLTDTFRTATTELWKRMAGWSRDQMMDAGALTYFSLIKDFAHVAGVYDVDDWMKIDERADRFRPLLNDEFGRDFLGELVGLVDLPSQQLHDYAMMQHNNRPARYISHIPHSVLNDAVPPGSGHVAAGVSHLSDKVDRYVTSVGALTLSDYNARAGAFQPAQMQPPYRYLCDASVRSAPASADVDALYRLEQEQSRLLRGKGAGLTRDEIEILRENNA
;
A
#
# COMPACT_ATOMS: atom_id res chain seq x y z
N MET A 1 -26.04 -0.90 7.36
CA MET A 1 -27.08 -0.52 6.37
C MET A 1 -27.51 -1.77 5.64
N SER A 2 -28.82 -1.97 5.44
CA SER A 2 -29.35 -3.13 4.72
C SER A 2 -28.97 -3.12 3.23
N LEU A 3 -28.76 -4.28 2.64
CA LEU A 3 -28.50 -4.41 1.21
C LEU A 3 -29.78 -4.08 0.40
N ASP A 4 -29.68 -3.15 -0.55
CA ASP A 4 -30.73 -2.83 -1.51
C ASP A 4 -30.25 -3.06 -2.95
N TYR A 5 -31.13 -2.86 -3.92
CA TYR A 5 -30.81 -3.07 -5.33
C TYR A 5 -29.63 -2.21 -5.81
N VAL A 6 -29.58 -0.93 -5.44
CA VAL A 6 -28.52 -0.01 -5.89
C VAL A 6 -27.17 -0.40 -5.29
N ARG A 7 -27.15 -0.72 -4.00
CA ARG A 7 -25.94 -1.16 -3.30
C ARG A 7 -25.43 -2.49 -3.82
N LEU A 8 -26.33 -3.41 -4.17
CA LEU A 8 -25.97 -4.68 -4.81
C LEU A 8 -25.31 -4.44 -6.19
N LEU A 9 -25.90 -3.57 -7.02
CA LEU A 9 -25.32 -3.22 -8.32
C LEU A 9 -23.93 -2.60 -8.17
N GLN A 10 -23.75 -1.70 -7.20
CA GLN A 10 -22.46 -1.06 -6.91
C GLN A 10 -21.43 -2.09 -6.41
N ALA A 11 -21.81 -2.99 -5.50
CA ALA A 11 -20.93 -4.04 -5.00
C ALA A 11 -20.48 -4.98 -6.13
N ASN A 12 -21.40 -5.45 -6.96
CA ASN A 12 -21.07 -6.33 -8.09
C ASN A 12 -20.24 -5.63 -9.17
N ASN A 13 -20.46 -4.33 -9.41
CA ASN A 13 -19.59 -3.55 -10.29
C ASN A 13 -18.17 -3.46 -9.71
N ALA A 14 -18.04 -3.17 -8.42
CA ALA A 14 -16.76 -3.10 -7.74
C ALA A 14 -16.01 -4.44 -7.76
N ILE A 15 -16.72 -5.57 -7.52
CA ILE A 15 -16.19 -6.93 -7.61
C ILE A 15 -15.69 -7.24 -9.02
N GLN A 16 -16.47 -6.92 -10.06
CA GLN A 16 -16.08 -7.14 -11.45
C GLN A 16 -14.82 -6.34 -11.79
N THR A 17 -14.79 -5.04 -11.46
CA THR A 17 -13.67 -4.15 -11.75
C THR A 17 -12.37 -4.63 -11.10
N ILE A 18 -12.39 -4.98 -9.81
CA ILE A 18 -11.19 -5.46 -9.11
C ILE A 18 -10.77 -6.87 -9.58
N GLY A 19 -11.74 -7.71 -9.93
CA GLY A 19 -11.47 -9.06 -10.44
C GLY A 19 -10.77 -9.04 -11.79
N ASP A 20 -11.23 -8.20 -12.72
CA ASP A 20 -10.60 -8.08 -14.04
C ASP A 20 -9.17 -7.51 -13.96
N ASP A 21 -8.98 -6.50 -13.10
CA ASP A 21 -7.66 -5.90 -12.85
C ASP A 21 -6.70 -6.92 -12.21
N THR A 22 -7.17 -7.64 -11.19
CA THR A 22 -6.38 -8.68 -10.53
C THR A 22 -5.97 -9.79 -11.48
N TYR A 23 -6.89 -10.28 -12.31
CA TYR A 23 -6.56 -11.29 -13.31
C TYR A 23 -5.45 -10.80 -14.26
N TRP A 24 -5.57 -9.55 -14.75
CA TRP A 24 -4.55 -8.96 -15.61
C TRP A 24 -3.18 -8.90 -14.92
N LEU A 25 -3.13 -8.49 -13.65
CA LEU A 25 -1.89 -8.47 -12.86
C LEU A 25 -1.30 -9.88 -12.71
N CYS A 26 -2.13 -10.90 -12.45
CA CYS A 26 -1.68 -12.28 -12.29
C CYS A 26 -1.11 -12.89 -13.59
N VAL A 27 -1.72 -12.64 -14.75
CA VAL A 27 -1.28 -13.27 -16.02
C VAL A 27 -0.16 -12.52 -16.75
N THR A 28 0.05 -11.25 -16.42
CA THR A 28 1.16 -10.45 -16.99
C THR A 28 2.43 -10.52 -16.15
N ARG A 29 2.40 -11.25 -15.03
CA ARG A 29 3.51 -11.38 -14.08
C ARG A 29 3.82 -12.85 -13.80
N THR A 30 5.05 -13.12 -13.37
CA THR A 30 5.51 -14.47 -13.05
C THR A 30 5.01 -14.90 -11.67
N VAL A 31 4.54 -16.15 -11.58
CA VAL A 31 4.18 -16.80 -10.30
C VAL A 31 5.38 -16.77 -9.35
N GLN A 32 5.15 -16.35 -8.11
CA GLN A 32 6.18 -16.33 -7.08
C GLN A 32 6.21 -17.67 -6.35
N GLU A 33 7.25 -18.46 -6.60
CA GLU A 33 7.65 -19.56 -5.73
C GLU A 33 8.86 -19.15 -4.92
N SER A 34 8.87 -19.55 -3.66
CA SER A 34 10.05 -19.47 -2.80
C SER A 34 10.54 -20.86 -2.41
N LYS A 35 11.85 -20.97 -2.16
CA LYS A 35 12.46 -22.13 -1.51
C LYS A 35 12.66 -21.96 0.00
N LEU A 36 12.49 -20.75 0.53
CA LEU A 36 12.64 -20.43 1.94
C LEU A 36 11.28 -20.37 2.66
N PHE A 37 10.29 -19.69 2.08
CA PHE A 37 8.94 -19.58 2.65
C PHE A 37 7.90 -20.37 1.84
N PRO A 38 6.86 -20.93 2.49
CA PRO A 38 5.76 -21.60 1.81
C PRO A 38 4.76 -20.57 1.24
N VAL A 39 5.21 -19.77 0.27
CA VAL A 39 4.51 -18.58 -0.26
C VAL A 39 3.06 -18.86 -0.65
N PRO A 40 2.75 -19.85 -1.51
CA PRO A 40 1.36 -20.09 -1.91
C PRO A 40 0.47 -20.44 -0.71
N SER A 41 0.98 -21.26 0.21
CA SER A 41 0.26 -21.73 1.38
C SER A 41 -0.06 -20.60 2.36
N TYR A 42 0.91 -19.72 2.65
CA TYR A 42 0.67 -18.61 3.55
C TYR A 42 -0.26 -17.56 2.91
N MET A 43 -0.23 -17.40 1.57
CA MET A 43 -1.13 -16.49 0.86
C MET A 43 -2.58 -16.94 1.02
N LEU A 44 -2.86 -18.23 0.79
CA LEU A 44 -4.19 -18.79 0.99
C LEU A 44 -4.66 -18.66 2.44
N LEU A 45 -3.77 -18.90 3.42
CA LEU A 45 -4.08 -18.69 4.83
C LEU A 45 -4.42 -17.22 5.15
N SER A 46 -3.68 -16.29 4.54
CA SER A 46 -3.94 -14.85 4.69
C SER A 46 -5.30 -14.45 4.15
N TYR A 47 -5.70 -14.98 2.99
CA TYR A 47 -6.98 -14.66 2.34
C TYR A 47 -8.15 -15.13 3.20
N LEU A 48 -8.05 -16.33 3.77
CA LEU A 48 -9.02 -16.83 4.75
C LEU A 48 -9.10 -15.90 5.98
N CYS A 49 -7.97 -15.44 6.52
CA CYS A 49 -7.96 -14.46 7.62
C CYS A 49 -8.62 -13.14 7.23
N CYS A 50 -8.35 -12.62 6.03
CA CYS A 50 -8.97 -11.41 5.51
C CYS A 50 -10.50 -11.56 5.45
N TYR A 51 -10.99 -12.66 4.89
CA TYR A 51 -12.43 -12.95 4.81
C TYR A 51 -13.10 -12.91 6.19
N TYR A 52 -12.52 -13.62 7.15
CA TYR A 52 -13.10 -13.77 8.49
C TYR A 52 -13.03 -12.51 9.35
N ARG A 53 -12.00 -11.66 9.17
CA ARG A 53 -11.74 -10.53 10.08
C ARG A 53 -12.03 -9.16 9.50
N TYR A 54 -11.81 -8.91 8.21
CA TYR A 54 -11.88 -7.56 7.64
C TYR A 54 -13.23 -6.86 7.87
N PRO A 55 -14.41 -7.49 7.70
CA PRO A 55 -15.66 -6.78 7.94
C PRO A 55 -15.77 -6.18 9.35
N ALA A 56 -15.35 -6.93 10.38
CA ALA A 56 -15.37 -6.47 11.76
C ALA A 56 -14.29 -5.42 12.06
N LEU A 57 -13.08 -5.61 11.53
CA LEU A 57 -11.97 -4.67 11.70
C LEU A 57 -12.26 -3.33 11.00
N LEU A 58 -12.80 -3.35 9.79
CA LEU A 58 -13.21 -2.15 9.07
C LEU A 58 -14.33 -1.41 9.80
N ARG A 59 -15.31 -2.12 10.40
CA ARG A 59 -16.33 -1.50 11.26
C ARG A 59 -15.73 -0.87 12.51
N LYS A 60 -14.75 -1.52 13.15
CA LYS A 60 -14.02 -0.97 14.30
C LYS A 60 -13.33 0.35 13.93
N ILE A 61 -12.64 0.36 12.78
CA ILE A 61 -12.00 1.54 12.21
C ILE A 61 -13.04 2.63 11.91
N GLU A 62 -14.09 2.29 11.16
CA GLU A 62 -15.10 3.24 10.70
C GLU A 62 -15.95 3.83 11.83
N GLY A 63 -16.12 3.08 12.92
CA GLY A 63 -16.71 3.58 14.16
C GLY A 63 -15.94 4.76 14.77
N ARG A 64 -14.67 4.97 14.37
CA ARG A 64 -13.84 6.10 14.80
C ARG A 64 -13.52 7.08 13.69
N MET A 65 -13.29 6.61 12.46
CA MET A 65 -12.90 7.43 11.30
C MET A 65 -13.45 6.85 10.00
N SER A 66 -14.21 7.65 9.25
CA SER A 66 -14.77 7.24 7.95
C SER A 66 -13.70 6.83 6.93
N ALA A 67 -14.05 5.94 5.99
CA ALA A 67 -13.15 5.52 4.91
C ALA A 67 -12.62 6.72 4.10
N GLU A 68 -13.47 7.73 3.87
CA GLU A 68 -13.12 8.96 3.17
C GLU A 68 -12.06 9.77 3.92
N GLU A 69 -12.18 9.88 5.24
CA GLU A 69 -11.18 10.58 6.04
C GLU A 69 -9.84 9.84 6.09
N ILE A 70 -9.87 8.50 6.08
CA ILE A 70 -8.64 7.69 5.92
C ILE A 70 -8.03 7.94 4.53
N GLY A 71 -8.85 8.00 3.48
CA GLY A 71 -8.40 8.32 2.13
C GLY A 71 -7.80 9.73 2.01
N ASP A 72 -8.39 10.72 2.67
CA ASP A 72 -7.83 12.07 2.75
C ASP A 72 -6.48 12.07 3.50
N ARG A 73 -6.35 11.33 4.61
CA ARG A 73 -5.09 11.20 5.37
C ARG A 73 -4.01 10.48 4.59
N ALA A 74 -4.37 9.42 3.86
CA ALA A 74 -3.46 8.67 2.99
C ALA A 74 -2.71 9.57 2.01
N ARG A 75 -3.33 10.67 1.56
CA ARG A 75 -2.72 11.66 0.68
C ARG A 75 -1.62 12.49 1.34
N ALA A 76 -1.22 12.25 2.59
CA ALA A 76 -0.10 12.96 3.24
C ALA A 76 1.05 12.03 3.66
N MET A 77 0.94 10.73 3.38
CA MET A 77 1.88 9.70 3.84
C MET A 77 2.29 8.77 2.69
N GLY A 78 3.55 8.36 2.65
CA GLY A 78 4.05 7.36 1.69
C GLY A 78 3.72 5.91 2.08
N GLY A 79 3.89 4.99 1.12
CA GLY A 79 4.04 3.54 1.31
C GLY A 79 2.83 2.77 1.84
N LYS A 80 2.49 3.02 3.11
CA LYS A 80 1.46 2.30 3.89
C LYS A 80 0.03 2.59 3.46
N PHE A 81 -0.15 3.63 2.66
CA PHE A 81 -1.41 3.95 2.00
C PHE A 81 -1.25 4.04 0.49
N GLY A 82 -0.20 3.47 -0.08
CA GLY A 82 -0.06 3.48 -1.54
C GLY A 82 -1.10 2.60 -2.24
N ASN A 83 -0.89 2.37 -3.53
CA ASN A 83 -1.88 1.67 -4.34
C ASN A 83 -2.03 0.18 -3.99
N LEU A 84 -0.96 -0.48 -3.54
CA LEU A 84 -0.94 -1.88 -3.11
C LEU A 84 -1.93 -2.20 -1.97
N PRO A 85 -1.96 -1.50 -0.82
CA PRO A 85 -3.05 -1.65 0.16
C PRO A 85 -4.45 -1.40 -0.43
N GLY A 86 -4.54 -0.43 -1.35
CA GLY A 86 -5.76 -0.13 -2.09
C GLY A 86 -6.27 -1.30 -2.92
N TRP A 87 -5.39 -2.06 -3.57
CA TRP A 87 -5.74 -3.26 -4.33
C TRP A 87 -5.92 -4.49 -3.43
N GLY A 88 -5.00 -4.72 -2.49
CA GLY A 88 -4.97 -5.92 -1.67
C GLY A 88 -6.14 -6.04 -0.71
N MET A 89 -6.65 -4.92 -0.18
CA MET A 89 -7.77 -4.91 0.76
C MET A 89 -9.03 -5.64 0.24
N PRO A 90 -9.68 -5.21 -0.85
CA PRO A 90 -10.84 -5.93 -1.38
C PRO A 90 -10.44 -7.29 -1.94
N THR A 91 -9.28 -7.38 -2.60
CA THR A 91 -8.88 -8.58 -3.34
C THR A 91 -8.63 -9.77 -2.41
N PHE A 92 -7.89 -9.58 -1.32
CA PHE A 92 -7.58 -10.67 -0.39
C PHE A 92 -8.82 -11.14 0.36
N PHE A 93 -9.73 -10.22 0.71
CA PHE A 93 -11.04 -10.55 1.27
C PHE A 93 -11.88 -11.39 0.29
N LEU A 94 -11.98 -10.94 -0.96
CA LEU A 94 -12.76 -11.64 -2.01
C LEU A 94 -12.14 -12.99 -2.38
N LEU A 95 -10.82 -13.09 -2.46
CA LEU A 95 -10.16 -14.38 -2.69
C LEU A 95 -10.42 -15.33 -1.53
N GLY A 96 -10.39 -14.87 -0.27
CA GLY A 96 -10.76 -15.70 0.88
C GLY A 96 -12.18 -16.24 0.77
N ARG A 97 -13.12 -15.42 0.29
CA ARG A 97 -14.48 -15.85 -0.04
C ARG A 97 -14.50 -16.90 -1.14
N GLU A 98 -13.77 -16.70 -2.24
CA GLU A 98 -13.70 -17.67 -3.34
C GLU A 98 -13.13 -19.02 -2.90
N ILE A 99 -12.13 -19.04 -2.02
CA ILE A 99 -11.61 -20.29 -1.43
C ILE A 99 -12.75 -21.06 -0.76
N LEU A 100 -13.50 -20.39 0.12
CA LEU A 100 -14.56 -21.02 0.91
C LEU A 100 -15.77 -21.45 0.05
N ILE A 101 -16.09 -20.71 -1.02
CA ILE A 101 -17.10 -21.13 -2.00
C ILE A 101 -16.66 -22.42 -2.70
N ASN A 102 -15.42 -22.48 -3.19
CA ASN A 102 -14.91 -23.66 -3.89
C ASN A 102 -14.68 -24.86 -2.96
N PHE A 103 -14.50 -24.63 -1.66
CA PHE A 103 -14.51 -25.70 -0.66
C PHE A 103 -15.94 -26.15 -0.27
N GLY A 104 -16.99 -25.54 -0.83
CA GLY A 104 -18.38 -25.87 -0.53
C GLY A 104 -18.82 -25.44 0.88
N LEU A 105 -18.10 -24.53 1.51
CA LEU A 105 -18.38 -24.03 2.85
C LEU A 105 -19.21 -22.75 2.84
N LEU A 106 -19.22 -22.03 1.71
CA LEU A 106 -20.07 -20.87 1.46
C LEU A 106 -20.77 -21.02 0.11
N ARG A 107 -21.90 -20.33 0.00
CA ARG A 107 -22.57 -20.03 -1.26
C ARG A 107 -22.37 -18.55 -1.60
N PRO A 108 -22.53 -18.15 -2.87
CA PRO A 108 -22.37 -16.76 -3.28
C PRO A 108 -23.30 -15.76 -2.54
N GLU A 109 -24.46 -16.19 -2.06
CA GLU A 109 -25.40 -15.37 -1.28
C GLU A 109 -24.98 -15.12 0.18
N ASP A 110 -24.09 -15.94 0.72
CA ASP A 110 -23.73 -15.85 2.14
C ASP A 110 -22.90 -14.57 2.40
N ASP A 111 -23.11 -13.95 3.57
CA ASP A 111 -22.46 -12.71 4.00
C ASP A 111 -22.59 -11.52 3.01
N ALA A 112 -23.63 -11.50 2.17
CA ALA A 112 -23.81 -10.49 1.12
C ALA A 112 -23.75 -9.04 1.63
N GLU A 113 -24.26 -8.76 2.84
CA GLU A 113 -24.16 -7.42 3.45
C GLU A 113 -22.72 -7.04 3.82
N ASP A 114 -21.92 -7.99 4.32
CA ASP A 114 -20.52 -7.80 4.67
C ASP A 114 -19.68 -7.60 3.40
N VAL A 115 -19.94 -8.40 2.36
CA VAL A 115 -19.28 -8.24 1.05
C VAL A 115 -19.58 -6.85 0.48
N ALA A 116 -20.85 -6.46 0.41
CA ALA A 116 -21.23 -5.14 -0.08
C ALA A 116 -20.65 -3.99 0.77
N TYR A 117 -20.54 -4.20 2.09
CA TYR A 117 -19.91 -3.25 3.00
C TYR A 117 -18.42 -3.06 2.72
N VAL A 118 -17.65 -4.15 2.59
CA VAL A 118 -16.20 -4.09 2.30
C VAL A 118 -15.97 -3.38 0.96
N MET A 119 -16.75 -3.70 -0.07
CA MET A 119 -16.64 -3.06 -1.38
C MET A 119 -16.99 -1.56 -1.34
N ASP A 120 -18.00 -1.16 -0.56
CA ASP A 120 -18.36 0.24 -0.40
C ASP A 120 -17.29 1.02 0.38
N PHE A 121 -16.77 0.46 1.48
CA PHE A 121 -15.65 1.04 2.23
C PHE A 121 -14.45 1.28 1.31
N TRP A 122 -14.06 0.24 0.55
CA TRP A 122 -12.96 0.32 -0.40
C TRP A 122 -13.14 1.44 -1.41
N ARG A 123 -14.32 1.51 -2.05
CA ARG A 123 -14.63 2.52 -3.05
C ARG A 123 -14.56 3.93 -2.48
N ARG A 124 -15.11 4.17 -1.29
CA ARG A 124 -15.06 5.47 -0.61
C ARG A 124 -13.63 5.87 -0.25
N PHE A 125 -12.84 4.94 0.29
CA PHE A 125 -11.42 5.15 0.55
C PHE A 125 -10.65 5.54 -0.72
N LYS A 126 -10.77 4.76 -1.80
CA LYS A 126 -10.04 4.98 -3.05
C LYS A 126 -10.45 6.28 -3.73
N LEU A 127 -11.74 6.61 -3.79
CA LEU A 127 -12.20 7.87 -4.38
C LEU A 127 -11.74 9.11 -3.59
N ALA A 128 -11.65 9.02 -2.26
CA ALA A 128 -11.10 10.11 -1.45
C ALA A 128 -9.58 10.26 -1.66
N GLN A 129 -8.86 9.14 -1.72
CA GLN A 129 -7.42 9.12 -2.02
C GLN A 129 -7.11 9.68 -3.42
N GLN A 130 -7.89 9.30 -4.42
CA GLN A 130 -7.68 9.62 -5.84
C GLN A 130 -8.56 10.78 -6.32
N ARG A 131 -8.94 11.69 -5.43
CA ARG A 131 -9.93 12.75 -5.72
C ARG A 131 -9.53 13.75 -6.81
N GLU A 132 -8.27 13.75 -7.24
CA GLU A 132 -7.78 14.67 -8.28
C GLU A 132 -8.21 14.25 -9.70
N ASP A 133 -8.44 12.95 -9.94
CA ASP A 133 -8.84 12.41 -11.25
C ASP A 133 -9.97 11.36 -11.18
N GLY A 134 -10.25 10.80 -10.00
CA GLY A 134 -11.38 9.93 -9.70
C GLY A 134 -11.20 8.45 -10.05
N HIS A 135 -9.99 7.97 -10.38
CA HIS A 135 -9.77 6.55 -10.66
C HIS A 135 -9.70 5.69 -9.38
N ILE A 136 -10.07 4.41 -9.48
CA ILE A 136 -9.99 3.46 -8.35
C ILE A 136 -8.74 2.57 -8.45
N ASN A 137 -8.34 2.18 -9.65
CA ASN A 137 -7.17 1.32 -9.92
C ASN A 137 -6.34 1.89 -11.07
N ALA A 138 -5.08 1.44 -11.21
CA ALA A 138 -4.15 1.98 -12.21
C ALA A 138 -4.68 1.79 -13.64
N ARG A 139 -5.41 0.70 -13.90
CA ARG A 139 -6.02 0.39 -15.20
C ARG A 139 -6.94 1.51 -15.70
N GLU A 140 -7.75 2.10 -14.82
CA GLU A 140 -8.66 3.21 -15.15
C GLU A 140 -7.91 4.49 -15.56
N TYR A 141 -6.62 4.59 -15.24
CA TYR A 141 -5.80 5.76 -15.52
C TYR A 141 -4.62 5.47 -16.48
N GLY A 142 -4.82 4.49 -17.36
CA GLY A 142 -3.85 4.12 -18.38
C GLY A 142 -2.57 3.53 -17.79
N GLN A 143 -2.71 2.74 -16.73
CA GLN A 143 -1.63 2.08 -15.99
C GLN A 143 -0.66 3.08 -15.35
N ARG A 144 -1.23 4.08 -14.66
CA ARG A 144 -0.49 5.08 -13.89
C ARG A 144 -1.04 5.15 -12.48
N VAL A 145 -0.14 5.40 -11.53
CA VAL A 145 -0.48 5.50 -10.10
C VAL A 145 -0.10 6.91 -9.64
N GLN A 146 -0.83 7.92 -10.07
CA GLN A 146 -0.58 9.31 -9.68
C GLN A 146 -1.36 9.65 -8.41
N LEU A 147 -0.74 9.48 -7.24
CA LEU A 147 -1.36 9.66 -5.93
C LEU A 147 -1.18 11.08 -5.36
N LEU A 148 -0.18 11.80 -5.85
CA LEU A 148 0.30 13.02 -5.20
C LEU A 148 -0.20 14.28 -5.92
N PRO A 149 -0.71 15.27 -5.17
CA PRO A 149 -1.21 16.52 -5.75
C PRO A 149 -0.08 17.40 -6.25
N GLU A 150 -0.40 18.34 -7.14
CA GLU A 150 0.57 19.24 -7.79
C GLU A 150 1.54 19.89 -6.79
N ARG A 151 1.04 20.52 -5.72
CA ARG A 151 1.86 21.21 -4.70
C ARG A 151 3.00 20.35 -4.15
N ARG A 152 2.78 19.04 -4.03
CA ARG A 152 3.78 18.13 -3.47
C ARG A 152 4.77 17.70 -4.53
N ILE A 153 4.31 17.43 -5.75
CA ILE A 153 5.19 17.16 -6.88
C ILE A 153 6.11 18.36 -7.15
N GLN A 154 5.59 19.59 -7.06
CA GLN A 154 6.41 20.81 -7.15
C GLN A 154 7.50 20.86 -6.07
N ARG A 155 7.15 20.55 -4.82
CA ARG A 155 8.13 20.48 -3.72
C ARG A 155 9.21 19.44 -4.00
N PHE A 156 8.82 18.22 -4.34
CA PHE A 156 9.80 17.16 -4.66
C PHE A 156 10.66 17.56 -5.85
N HIS A 157 10.07 18.06 -6.92
CA HIS A 157 10.79 18.57 -8.09
C HIS A 157 11.85 19.61 -7.72
N ALA A 158 11.51 20.59 -6.89
CA ALA A 158 12.41 21.64 -6.46
C ALA A 158 13.52 21.15 -5.50
N ASP A 159 13.19 20.24 -4.58
CA ASP A 159 14.10 19.84 -3.50
C ASP A 159 15.10 18.75 -3.91
N LEU A 160 14.85 18.00 -4.98
CA LEU A 160 15.76 16.96 -5.50
C LEU A 160 17.18 17.50 -5.73
N TYR A 161 18.18 16.77 -5.22
CA TYR A 161 19.56 17.02 -5.59
C TYR A 161 19.87 16.33 -6.91
N ALA A 162 20.49 17.05 -7.83
CA ALA A 162 21.00 16.47 -9.05
C ALA A 162 22.11 15.45 -8.73
N CYS A 163 22.13 14.34 -9.46
CA CYS A 163 23.20 13.38 -9.41
C CYS A 163 23.52 12.88 -10.82
N SER A 164 24.75 12.43 -11.01
CA SER A 164 25.28 11.91 -12.26
C SER A 164 25.81 10.49 -12.04
N ASN A 165 25.69 9.65 -13.06
CA ASN A 165 26.16 8.28 -13.00
C ASN A 165 27.61 8.20 -12.49
N GLY A 166 27.80 7.49 -11.39
CA GLY A 166 29.12 7.25 -10.81
C GLY A 166 29.63 8.32 -9.85
N ASP A 167 28.91 9.42 -9.63
CA ASP A 167 29.22 10.34 -8.53
C ASP A 167 28.89 9.69 -7.17
N ARG A 168 29.27 10.35 -6.07
CA ARG A 168 29.08 9.80 -4.73
C ARG A 168 27.61 9.66 -4.36
N LEU A 169 26.80 10.68 -4.62
CA LEU A 169 25.38 10.69 -4.27
C LEU A 169 24.62 9.60 -5.02
N HIS A 170 24.89 9.46 -6.32
CA HIS A 170 24.36 8.41 -7.19
C HIS A 170 24.74 7.01 -6.69
N LYS A 171 26.01 6.77 -6.39
CA LYS A 171 26.48 5.49 -5.84
C LYS A 171 25.85 5.16 -4.49
N ALA A 172 25.78 6.15 -3.59
CA ALA A 172 25.17 5.99 -2.27
C ALA A 172 23.67 5.64 -2.39
N ALA A 173 22.94 6.37 -3.24
CA ALA A 173 21.52 6.12 -3.49
C ALA A 173 21.28 4.72 -4.10
N GLN A 174 22.09 4.30 -5.06
CA GLN A 174 22.03 2.96 -5.67
C GLN A 174 22.25 1.85 -4.63
N ALA A 175 23.30 1.98 -3.82
CA ALA A 175 23.61 1.02 -2.77
C ALA A 175 22.50 0.95 -1.71
N PHE A 176 21.97 2.10 -1.32
CA PHE A 176 20.85 2.20 -0.40
C PHE A 176 19.60 1.51 -0.95
N LEU A 177 19.15 1.87 -2.16
CA LEU A 177 17.95 1.32 -2.81
C LEU A 177 18.01 -0.21 -2.92
N ALA A 178 19.17 -0.75 -3.31
CA ALA A 178 19.36 -2.20 -3.37
C ALA A 178 19.28 -2.84 -1.98
N THR A 179 19.94 -2.27 -0.98
CA THR A 179 20.00 -2.80 0.38
C THR A 179 18.65 -2.76 1.08
N VAL A 180 17.95 -1.62 1.05
CA VAL A 180 16.64 -1.48 1.69
C VAL A 180 15.58 -2.35 0.99
N SER A 181 15.69 -2.56 -0.33
CA SER A 181 14.80 -3.50 -1.04
C SER A 181 15.03 -4.95 -0.59
N GLN A 182 16.29 -5.38 -0.42
CA GLN A 182 16.60 -6.73 0.09
C GLN A 182 16.11 -6.91 1.53
N TYR A 183 16.33 -5.92 2.38
CA TYR A 183 15.82 -5.91 3.74
C TYR A 183 14.28 -6.02 3.75
N GLY A 184 13.59 -5.15 3.00
CA GLY A 184 12.14 -5.15 2.90
C GLY A 184 11.55 -6.46 2.37
N PHE A 185 12.22 -7.12 1.42
CA PHE A 185 11.83 -8.45 0.92
C PHE A 185 11.86 -9.49 2.04
N LEU A 186 12.91 -9.47 2.88
CA LEU A 186 13.01 -10.38 4.01
C LEU A 186 12.00 -10.04 5.13
N VAL A 187 11.83 -8.76 5.47
CA VAL A 187 10.82 -8.28 6.43
C VAL A 187 9.44 -8.80 6.08
N SER A 188 9.11 -8.82 4.79
CA SER A 188 7.81 -9.23 4.27
C SER A 188 7.76 -10.68 3.78
N CYS A 189 8.62 -11.54 4.32
CA CYS A 189 8.60 -12.99 4.08
C CYS A 189 8.63 -13.37 2.58
N GLU A 190 9.54 -12.70 1.85
CA GLU A 190 9.76 -12.84 0.40
C GLU A 190 8.60 -12.38 -0.48
N SER A 191 7.76 -11.49 0.05
CA SER A 191 6.84 -10.69 -0.75
C SER A 191 7.41 -9.30 -1.02
N ARG A 192 6.64 -8.45 -1.72
CA ARG A 192 7.00 -7.05 -1.97
C ARG A 192 6.10 -6.08 -1.20
N CYS A 193 5.45 -6.52 -0.13
CA CYS A 193 4.47 -5.71 0.61
C CYS A 193 5.07 -4.47 1.29
N THR A 194 6.38 -4.44 1.52
CA THR A 194 7.11 -3.31 2.09
C THR A 194 7.55 -2.28 1.05
N LEU A 195 7.28 -2.51 -0.23
CA LEU A 195 7.72 -1.66 -1.33
C LEU A 195 6.53 -1.23 -2.20
N ASN A 196 6.46 0.05 -2.50
CA ASN A 196 5.46 0.58 -3.41
C ASN A 196 6.07 1.65 -4.33
N ASN A 197 5.58 1.75 -5.56
CA ASN A 197 5.98 2.79 -6.50
C ASN A 197 4.76 3.56 -6.99
N SER A 198 4.91 4.87 -7.17
CA SER A 198 3.88 5.74 -7.73
C SER A 198 4.47 6.71 -8.77
N GLY A 199 3.60 7.21 -9.65
CA GLY A 199 3.92 8.02 -10.82
C GLY A 199 3.52 7.33 -12.14
N PRO A 200 4.22 7.65 -13.25
CA PRO A 200 5.19 8.73 -13.37
C PRO A 200 4.54 10.11 -13.24
N TYR A 201 5.28 11.11 -12.79
CA TYR A 201 4.88 12.52 -12.89
C TYR A 201 5.81 13.27 -13.84
N LYS A 202 5.26 14.11 -14.73
CA LYS A 202 6.03 14.75 -15.80
C LYS A 202 6.80 15.97 -15.30
N LEU A 203 8.12 15.99 -15.49
CA LEU A 203 9.00 17.15 -15.20
C LEU A 203 9.46 17.89 -16.47
N ALA A 204 9.67 17.17 -17.57
CA ALA A 204 9.97 17.75 -18.87
C ALA A 204 9.50 16.79 -19.97
N ASP A 205 9.79 17.09 -21.24
CA ASP A 205 9.46 16.16 -22.33
C ASP A 205 10.28 14.87 -22.26
N ASN A 206 11.48 14.92 -21.67
CA ASN A 206 12.35 13.77 -21.47
C ASN A 206 12.65 13.47 -20.00
N ARG A 207 11.92 14.07 -19.05
CA ARG A 207 12.15 13.86 -17.61
C ARG A 207 10.86 13.53 -16.88
N GLU A 208 10.92 12.51 -16.05
CA GLU A 208 9.84 12.06 -15.18
C GLU A 208 10.36 11.91 -13.75
N ILE A 209 9.46 12.04 -12.78
CA ILE A 209 9.73 11.65 -11.39
C ILE A 209 8.89 10.43 -11.04
N ILE A 210 9.51 9.46 -10.40
CA ILE A 210 8.83 8.35 -9.73
C ILE A 210 9.09 8.45 -8.23
N ILE A 211 8.14 7.93 -7.45
CA ILE A 211 8.20 7.95 -5.99
C ILE A 211 8.23 6.51 -5.54
N ARG A 212 9.24 6.15 -4.76
CA ARG A 212 9.48 4.78 -4.29
C ARG A 212 9.43 4.78 -2.78
N ASP A 213 8.41 4.14 -2.24
CA ASP A 213 8.15 4.06 -0.82
C ASP A 213 8.58 2.71 -0.25
N PHE A 214 9.18 2.76 0.93
CA PHE A 214 9.53 1.63 1.77
C PHE A 214 8.82 1.75 3.11
N SER A 215 8.12 0.70 3.54
CA SER A 215 7.32 0.70 4.78
C SER A 215 7.66 -0.49 5.68
N ASP A 216 7.22 -0.41 6.95
CA ASP A 216 7.46 -1.43 7.98
C ASP A 216 8.96 -1.74 8.20
N LEU A 217 9.81 -0.71 8.14
CA LEU A 217 11.26 -0.86 8.21
C LEU A 217 11.80 -0.96 9.64
N ALA A 218 11.18 -0.23 10.57
CA ALA A 218 11.63 -0.17 11.95
C ALA A 218 10.86 -1.15 12.84
N GLN A 219 11.18 -1.15 14.13
CA GLN A 219 10.40 -1.85 15.14
C GLN A 219 8.98 -1.25 15.20
N GLY A 220 8.04 -1.89 14.49
CA GLY A 220 6.66 -1.44 14.32
C GLY A 220 5.70 -2.54 14.75
N ASP A 221 4.89 -3.05 13.84
CA ASP A 221 3.85 -4.05 14.14
C ASP A 221 4.36 -5.49 14.17
N TYR A 222 5.35 -5.81 13.34
CA TYR A 222 5.81 -7.16 13.14
C TYR A 222 6.70 -7.65 14.29
N PRO A 223 6.32 -8.70 15.04
CA PRO A 223 7.10 -9.18 16.19
C PRO A 223 8.52 -9.63 15.83
N TRP A 224 8.74 -10.09 14.60
CA TRP A 224 10.06 -10.51 14.15
C TRP A 224 11.05 -9.37 13.91
N LEU A 225 10.61 -8.11 14.00
CA LEU A 225 11.50 -6.94 13.97
C LEU A 225 11.95 -6.49 15.37
N ASP A 226 11.30 -6.98 16.43
CA ASP A 226 11.68 -6.63 17.81
C ASP A 226 13.11 -7.11 18.13
N GLY A 227 13.99 -6.19 18.54
CA GLY A 227 15.41 -6.48 18.78
C GLY A 227 16.27 -6.63 17.52
N VAL A 228 15.67 -6.69 16.32
CA VAL A 228 16.39 -6.76 15.04
C VAL A 228 16.50 -5.37 14.40
N ALA A 229 15.42 -4.60 14.46
CA ALA A 229 15.32 -3.27 13.86
C ALA A 229 15.56 -2.13 14.85
N ASP A 230 16.17 -2.39 16.01
CA ASP A 230 16.37 -1.40 17.09
C ASP A 230 17.15 -0.16 16.64
N ALA A 231 18.07 -0.34 15.69
CA ALA A 231 18.89 0.73 15.13
C ALA A 231 18.25 1.42 13.90
N VAL A 232 17.12 0.92 13.40
CA VAL A 232 16.43 1.50 12.23
C VAL A 232 15.63 2.73 12.69
N PRO A 233 15.99 3.95 12.26
CA PRO A 233 15.44 5.17 12.84
C PRO A 233 14.07 5.57 12.26
N TYR A 234 13.71 5.07 11.08
CA TYR A 234 12.51 5.49 10.36
C TYR A 234 11.63 4.27 10.06
N PRO A 235 10.33 4.29 10.41
CA PRO A 235 9.42 3.20 10.07
C PRO A 235 9.13 3.14 8.58
N ASN A 236 9.17 4.29 7.90
CA ASN A 236 8.93 4.41 6.47
C ASN A 236 9.94 5.39 5.85
N LEU A 237 10.33 5.12 4.61
CA LEU A 237 11.19 5.99 3.80
C LEU A 237 10.59 6.16 2.40
N THR A 238 10.54 7.41 1.93
CA THR A 238 10.09 7.79 0.59
C THR A 238 11.28 8.32 -0.19
N VAL A 239 11.58 7.68 -1.32
CA VAL A 239 12.64 8.09 -2.23
C VAL A 239 12.02 8.71 -3.46
N THR A 240 12.37 9.95 -3.73
CA THR A 240 11.95 10.67 -4.94
C THR A 240 13.05 10.55 -5.98
N MET A 241 12.73 10.07 -7.18
CA MET A 241 13.72 9.76 -8.23
C MET A 241 13.37 10.51 -9.51
N GLU A 242 14.19 11.50 -9.88
CA GLU A 242 14.13 12.10 -11.22
C GLU A 242 14.88 11.19 -12.19
N VAL A 243 14.21 10.88 -13.30
CA VAL A 243 14.69 9.99 -14.35
C VAL A 243 14.63 10.70 -15.69
N THR A 244 15.72 10.64 -16.44
CA THR A 244 15.85 11.26 -17.77
C THR A 244 15.88 10.20 -18.89
N ASP A 245 15.34 10.52 -20.06
CA ASP A 245 15.33 9.70 -21.27
C ASP A 245 14.71 8.29 -21.05
N CYS A 246 13.62 8.27 -20.29
CA CYS A 246 12.85 7.09 -19.93
C CYS A 246 11.39 7.48 -19.74
N HIS A 247 10.46 6.69 -20.30
CA HIS A 247 9.03 6.83 -20.00
C HIS A 247 8.52 5.59 -19.28
N PHE A 248 7.98 5.76 -18.07
CA PHE A 248 7.31 4.69 -17.33
C PHE A 248 5.87 4.52 -17.84
N TYR A 249 5.70 3.67 -18.85
CA TYR A 249 4.40 3.45 -19.49
C TYR A 249 3.47 2.53 -18.68
N LEU A 250 4.01 1.84 -17.67
CA LEU A 250 3.29 0.97 -16.77
C LEU A 250 3.76 1.25 -15.34
N MET A 251 2.84 1.64 -14.49
CA MET A 251 2.94 1.66 -13.04
C MET A 251 1.64 0.99 -12.54
N ASP A 252 1.74 -0.18 -11.94
CA ASP A 252 0.56 -1.01 -11.61
C ASP A 252 0.18 -0.95 -10.12
N ASP A 253 -0.99 -1.51 -9.78
CA ASP A 253 -1.50 -1.57 -8.41
C ASP A 253 -0.63 -2.42 -7.47
N TRP A 254 0.30 -3.24 -7.98
CA TRP A 254 1.29 -3.97 -7.17
C TRP A 254 2.54 -3.14 -6.88
N GLY A 255 2.54 -1.86 -7.26
CA GLY A 255 3.70 -0.97 -7.11
C GLY A 255 4.87 -1.42 -7.98
N SER A 256 4.63 -2.14 -9.08
CA SER A 256 5.66 -2.46 -10.08
C SER A 256 5.61 -1.47 -11.23
N PHE A 257 6.72 -1.35 -11.97
CA PHE A 257 6.76 -0.51 -13.16
C PHE A 257 7.50 -1.17 -14.32
N GLU A 258 7.16 -0.74 -15.53
CA GLU A 258 7.95 -0.96 -16.74
C GLU A 258 8.17 0.36 -17.47
N SER A 259 9.25 0.43 -18.24
CA SER A 259 9.64 1.65 -18.92
C SER A 259 10.24 1.41 -20.30
N LYS A 260 10.14 2.42 -21.16
CA LYS A 260 10.70 2.42 -22.52
C LYS A 260 11.42 3.74 -22.81
N PRO A 261 12.70 3.71 -23.22
CA PRO A 261 13.61 2.56 -23.10
C PRO A 261 13.77 2.15 -21.63
N GLU A 262 14.23 0.92 -21.37
CA GLU A 262 14.35 0.35 -20.01
C GLU A 262 15.07 1.31 -19.04
N PHE A 263 14.57 1.37 -17.81
CA PHE A 263 15.18 2.13 -16.73
C PHE A 263 16.50 1.47 -16.31
N THR A 264 17.58 2.24 -16.40
CA THR A 264 18.91 1.84 -15.91
C THR A 264 19.38 2.83 -14.86
N ALA A 265 20.35 2.42 -14.04
CA ALA A 265 20.95 3.28 -13.02
C ALA A 265 21.45 4.62 -13.57
N GLU A 266 21.92 4.64 -14.81
CA GLU A 266 22.48 5.82 -15.47
C GLU A 266 21.43 6.89 -15.80
N LYS A 267 20.16 6.50 -15.87
CA LYS A 267 19.03 7.40 -16.13
C LYS A 267 18.56 8.15 -14.89
N LEU A 268 19.01 7.76 -13.70
CA LEU A 268 18.73 8.47 -12.46
C LEU A 268 19.56 9.76 -12.42
N THR A 269 18.88 10.89 -12.50
CA THR A 269 19.50 12.23 -12.62
C THR A 269 19.19 13.15 -11.45
N GLY A 270 18.29 12.74 -10.55
CA GLY A 270 18.07 13.42 -9.29
C GLY A 270 17.49 12.51 -8.22
N ILE A 271 17.81 12.80 -6.97
CA ILE A 271 17.41 11.97 -5.82
C ILE A 271 17.04 12.84 -4.62
N GLY A 272 16.06 12.36 -3.84
CA GLY A 272 15.65 12.96 -2.57
C GLY A 272 15.13 11.88 -1.62
N LEU A 273 15.19 12.16 -0.33
CA LEU A 273 14.82 11.22 0.73
C LEU A 273 13.94 11.91 1.77
N TYR A 274 12.83 11.24 2.09
CA TYR A 274 11.84 11.72 3.05
C TYR A 274 11.37 10.58 3.95
N THR A 275 10.72 10.93 5.05
CA THR A 275 9.95 10.01 5.91
C THR A 275 8.57 10.60 6.17
N SER A 276 7.58 9.74 6.35
CA SER A 276 6.24 10.14 6.78
C SER A 276 5.59 8.98 7.52
N ASP A 277 4.72 9.31 8.47
CA ASP A 277 3.86 8.36 9.17
C ASP A 277 2.61 9.06 9.74
N VAL A 278 1.84 8.31 10.52
CA VAL A 278 0.56 8.71 11.13
C VAL A 278 0.65 9.99 11.97
N LEU A 279 1.84 10.37 12.45
CA LEU A 279 2.06 11.53 13.31
C LEU A 279 2.78 12.69 12.60
N THR A 280 2.91 12.62 11.27
CA THR A 280 3.55 13.67 10.46
C THR A 280 2.55 14.58 9.76
N GLU A 281 2.86 15.87 9.67
CA GLU A 281 2.07 16.87 8.91
C GLU A 281 2.16 16.65 7.39
N THR A 282 3.34 16.27 6.92
CA THR A 282 3.68 15.96 5.53
C THR A 282 4.98 15.15 5.50
N TYR A 283 5.49 14.85 4.31
CA TYR A 283 6.80 14.25 4.09
C TYR A 283 7.90 15.12 4.69
N MET A 284 8.60 14.57 5.68
CA MET A 284 9.72 15.22 6.36
C MET A 284 11.04 14.86 5.66
N PRO A 285 11.89 15.85 5.34
CA PRO A 285 13.17 15.58 4.68
C PRO A 285 14.12 14.78 5.59
N VAL A 286 14.88 13.85 5.02
CA VAL A 286 15.88 13.03 5.73
C VAL A 286 17.24 13.22 5.07
N GLY A 287 18.15 13.92 5.75
CA GLY A 287 19.49 14.20 5.22
C GLY A 287 19.53 15.21 4.06
N MET A 288 18.47 15.99 3.85
CA MET A 288 18.33 16.85 2.66
C MET A 288 18.98 18.25 2.80
N GLY A 289 19.82 18.50 3.82
CA GLY A 289 20.46 19.81 3.99
C GLY A 289 21.53 20.13 2.94
N SER A 290 22.14 19.10 2.34
CA SER A 290 23.03 19.22 1.17
C SER A 290 23.13 17.88 0.43
N ALA A 291 23.65 17.87 -0.81
CA ALA A 291 23.93 16.63 -1.54
C ALA A 291 24.92 15.71 -0.80
N GLU A 292 25.89 16.30 -0.09
CA GLU A 292 26.89 15.60 0.71
C GLU A 292 26.28 14.94 1.95
N GLU A 293 25.42 15.67 2.67
CA GLU A 293 24.66 15.13 3.81
C GLU A 293 23.73 14.00 3.36
N LEU A 294 23.08 14.14 2.20
CA LEU A 294 22.18 13.12 1.66
C LEU A 294 22.96 11.85 1.30
N ALA A 295 24.12 11.99 0.65
CA ALA A 295 25.00 10.86 0.35
C ALA A 295 25.44 10.13 1.63
N GLN A 296 25.89 10.88 2.65
CA GLN A 296 26.26 10.32 3.95
C GLN A 296 25.08 9.62 4.64
N THR A 297 23.87 10.18 4.52
CA THR A 297 22.66 9.60 5.08
C THR A 297 22.33 8.26 4.42
N PHE A 298 22.42 8.18 3.09
CA PHE A 298 22.24 6.92 2.37
C PHE A 298 23.27 5.86 2.76
N GLU A 299 24.54 6.25 2.90
CA GLU A 299 25.63 5.35 3.35
C GLU A 299 25.35 4.82 4.76
N SER A 300 25.01 5.71 5.71
CA SER A 300 24.69 5.32 7.09
C SER A 300 23.48 4.39 7.17
N LEU A 301 22.40 4.69 6.44
CA LEU A 301 21.21 3.84 6.42
C LEU A 301 21.50 2.48 5.77
N THR A 302 22.35 2.45 4.74
CA THR A 302 22.79 1.21 4.10
C THR A 302 23.46 0.28 5.12
N ASP A 303 24.37 0.79 5.95
CA ASP A 303 25.05 -0.04 6.96
C ASP A 303 24.09 -0.50 8.08
N THR A 304 23.15 0.35 8.50
CA THR A 304 22.07 -0.04 9.42
C THR A 304 21.24 -1.18 8.84
N PHE A 305 20.79 -1.07 7.59
CA PHE A 305 19.95 -2.10 6.96
C PHE A 305 20.71 -3.40 6.68
N ARG A 306 22.01 -3.35 6.35
CA ARG A 306 22.84 -4.57 6.25
C ARG A 306 22.91 -5.33 7.56
N THR A 307 23.10 -4.61 8.65
CA THR A 307 23.15 -5.19 10.00
C THR A 307 21.80 -5.82 10.36
N ALA A 308 20.71 -5.05 10.20
CA ALA A 308 19.35 -5.54 10.47
C ALA A 308 18.97 -6.75 9.59
N THR A 309 19.36 -6.75 8.30
CA THR A 309 19.14 -7.88 7.39
C THR A 309 19.83 -9.15 7.87
N THR A 310 21.08 -9.02 8.35
CA THR A 310 21.85 -10.16 8.85
C THR A 310 21.20 -10.77 10.09
N GLU A 311 20.79 -9.94 11.05
CA GLU A 311 20.11 -10.41 12.26
C GLU A 311 18.72 -11.00 11.98
N LEU A 312 17.98 -10.40 11.05
CA LEU A 312 16.69 -10.91 10.61
C LEU A 312 16.85 -12.30 9.97
N TRP A 313 17.85 -12.48 9.11
CA TRP A 313 18.12 -13.76 8.46
C TRP A 313 18.47 -14.85 9.49
N LYS A 314 19.33 -14.54 10.47
CA LYS A 314 19.65 -15.47 11.57
C LYS A 314 18.40 -15.91 12.33
N ARG A 315 17.47 -14.97 12.58
CA ARG A 315 16.20 -15.27 13.25
C ARG A 315 15.31 -16.19 12.40
N MET A 316 15.10 -15.84 11.13
CA MET A 316 14.22 -16.58 10.23
C MET A 316 14.76 -17.95 9.85
N ALA A 317 16.09 -18.13 9.79
CA ALA A 317 16.71 -19.43 9.56
C ALA A 317 16.41 -20.45 10.66
N GLY A 318 16.04 -19.99 11.86
CA GLY A 318 15.63 -20.85 12.98
C GLY A 318 14.14 -21.16 13.03
N TRP A 319 13.33 -20.64 12.10
CA TRP A 319 11.89 -20.81 12.15
C TRP A 319 11.41 -22.20 11.75
N SER A 320 10.35 -22.66 12.44
CA SER A 320 9.56 -23.78 11.95
C SER A 320 8.71 -23.37 10.74
N ARG A 321 8.18 -24.35 10.01
CA ARG A 321 7.24 -24.08 8.91
C ARG A 321 6.01 -23.31 9.39
N ASP A 322 5.51 -23.59 10.59
CA ASP A 322 4.34 -22.89 11.14
C ASP A 322 4.64 -21.42 11.46
N GLN A 323 5.86 -21.11 11.92
CA GLN A 323 6.32 -19.74 12.09
C GLN A 323 6.46 -19.00 10.76
N MET A 324 7.00 -19.67 9.73
CA MET A 324 7.08 -19.11 8.37
C MET A 324 5.68 -18.86 7.77
N MET A 325 4.75 -19.81 7.98
CA MET A 325 3.35 -19.68 7.59
C MET A 325 2.69 -18.48 8.27
N ASP A 326 2.86 -18.33 9.58
CA ASP A 326 2.26 -17.22 10.34
C ASP A 326 2.83 -15.89 9.89
N ALA A 327 4.17 -15.76 9.80
CA ALA A 327 4.80 -14.50 9.42
C ALA A 327 4.39 -14.06 7.99
N GLY A 328 4.37 -14.99 7.04
CA GLY A 328 3.90 -14.73 5.68
C GLY A 328 2.41 -14.37 5.62
N ALA A 329 1.57 -15.14 6.32
CA ALA A 329 0.14 -14.90 6.32
C ALA A 329 -0.21 -13.55 6.97
N LEU A 330 0.43 -13.21 8.10
CA LEU A 330 0.26 -11.92 8.77
C LEU A 330 0.73 -10.74 7.92
N THR A 331 1.78 -10.90 7.11
CA THR A 331 2.24 -9.85 6.19
C THR A 331 1.15 -9.47 5.18
N TYR A 332 0.47 -10.46 4.57
CA TYR A 332 -0.61 -10.21 3.61
C TYR A 332 -1.91 -9.80 4.29
N PHE A 333 -2.28 -10.46 5.39
CA PHE A 333 -3.48 -10.16 6.15
C PHE A 333 -3.47 -8.74 6.71
N SER A 334 -2.32 -8.29 7.22
CA SER A 334 -2.20 -6.99 7.89
C SER A 334 -1.92 -5.81 6.95
N LEU A 335 -2.10 -5.98 5.63
CA LEU A 335 -1.80 -4.96 4.62
C LEU A 335 -2.52 -3.61 4.86
N ILE A 336 -3.68 -3.63 5.53
CA ILE A 336 -4.46 -2.43 5.88
C ILE A 336 -4.43 -2.07 7.37
N LYS A 337 -3.53 -2.66 8.16
CA LYS A 337 -3.45 -2.41 9.61
C LYS A 337 -3.27 -0.93 9.96
N ASP A 338 -2.60 -0.18 9.07
CA ASP A 338 -2.35 1.24 9.25
C ASP A 338 -3.63 2.08 9.23
N PHE A 339 -4.74 1.56 8.70
CA PHE A 339 -6.04 2.21 8.79
C PHE A 339 -6.50 2.28 10.25
N ALA A 340 -6.20 1.25 11.03
CA ALA A 340 -6.46 1.22 12.48
C ALA A 340 -5.48 2.11 13.25
N HIS A 341 -4.21 2.18 12.86
CA HIS A 341 -3.25 3.13 13.45
C HIS A 341 -3.71 4.57 13.23
N VAL A 342 -4.07 4.92 12.00
CA VAL A 342 -4.59 6.26 11.66
C VAL A 342 -5.85 6.61 12.43
N ALA A 343 -6.78 5.66 12.58
CA ALA A 343 -7.97 5.87 13.39
C ALA A 343 -7.70 5.88 14.90
N GLY A 344 -6.51 5.47 15.36
CA GLY A 344 -6.15 5.36 16.77
C GLY A 344 -6.87 4.22 17.51
N VAL A 345 -7.18 3.13 16.79
CA VAL A 345 -7.91 1.96 17.31
C VAL A 345 -7.17 0.64 17.08
N TYR A 346 -5.88 0.71 16.73
CA TYR A 346 -5.07 -0.48 16.50
C TYR A 346 -4.97 -1.33 17.76
N ASP A 347 -5.11 -2.64 17.60
CA ASP A 347 -4.87 -3.63 18.64
C ASP A 347 -3.98 -4.73 18.06
N VAL A 348 -2.94 -5.12 18.77
CA VAL A 348 -2.01 -6.14 18.29
C VAL A 348 -2.70 -7.48 18.05
N ASP A 349 -3.72 -7.83 18.83
CA ASP A 349 -4.43 -9.11 18.72
C ASP A 349 -5.36 -9.18 17.51
N ASP A 350 -5.80 -8.01 17.02
CA ASP A 350 -6.60 -7.88 15.80
C ASP A 350 -5.76 -8.19 14.55
N TRP A 351 -4.47 -7.83 14.56
CA TRP A 351 -3.64 -7.77 13.35
C TRP A 351 -2.47 -8.76 13.32
N MET A 352 -1.94 -9.16 14.47
CA MET A 352 -0.73 -10.01 14.58
C MET A 352 -1.04 -11.44 15.05
N LYS A 353 -2.27 -11.90 14.80
CA LYS A 353 -2.72 -13.27 15.08
C LYS A 353 -3.55 -13.83 13.91
N ILE A 354 -3.40 -15.13 13.65
CA ILE A 354 -4.19 -15.88 12.67
C ILE A 354 -5.57 -16.17 13.27
N ASP A 355 -6.65 -15.91 12.52
CA ASP A 355 -8.01 -16.23 12.99
C ASP A 355 -8.17 -17.74 13.18
N GLU A 356 -8.73 -18.16 14.32
CA GLU A 356 -8.90 -19.59 14.62
C GLU A 356 -9.71 -20.37 13.56
N ARG A 357 -10.60 -19.70 12.81
CA ARG A 357 -11.38 -20.34 11.74
C ARG A 357 -10.53 -20.57 10.50
N ALA A 358 -9.62 -19.64 10.19
CA ALA A 358 -8.65 -19.79 9.11
C ALA A 358 -7.59 -20.85 9.46
N ASP A 359 -7.15 -20.89 10.72
CA ASP A 359 -6.12 -21.82 11.18
C ASP A 359 -6.53 -23.30 11.05
N ARG A 360 -7.84 -23.61 11.09
CA ARG A 360 -8.38 -24.96 10.83
C ARG A 360 -7.98 -25.53 9.47
N PHE A 361 -7.66 -24.67 8.49
CA PHE A 361 -7.22 -25.09 7.16
C PHE A 361 -5.71 -25.31 7.07
N ARG A 362 -4.91 -24.94 8.08
CA ARG A 362 -3.44 -25.07 8.03
C ARG A 362 -2.96 -26.47 7.64
N PRO A 363 -3.53 -27.59 8.16
CA PRO A 363 -3.09 -28.93 7.75
C PRO A 363 -3.32 -29.24 6.25
N LEU A 364 -4.30 -28.60 5.63
CA LEU A 364 -4.59 -28.71 4.19
C LEU A 364 -3.57 -27.90 3.37
N LEU A 365 -3.15 -26.74 3.87
CA LEU A 365 -2.24 -25.79 3.19
C LEU A 365 -0.77 -26.24 3.28
N ASN A 366 -0.49 -27.45 2.81
CA ASN A 366 0.86 -27.93 2.49
C ASN A 366 1.34 -27.33 1.17
N ASP A 367 2.63 -27.50 0.84
CA ASP A 367 3.25 -26.81 -0.30
C ASP A 367 2.70 -27.27 -1.66
N GLU A 368 2.31 -28.55 -1.80
CA GLU A 368 1.74 -29.08 -3.04
C GLU A 368 0.33 -28.53 -3.26
N PHE A 369 -0.55 -28.70 -2.28
CA PHE A 369 -1.91 -28.18 -2.34
C PHE A 369 -1.92 -26.67 -2.49
N GLY A 370 -1.10 -25.96 -1.69
CA GLY A 370 -1.02 -24.51 -1.72
C GLY A 370 -0.61 -23.98 -3.10
N ARG A 371 0.42 -24.58 -3.71
CA ARG A 371 0.87 -24.21 -5.06
C ARG A 371 -0.22 -24.46 -6.10
N ASP A 372 -0.76 -25.67 -6.14
CA ASP A 372 -1.67 -26.08 -7.21
C ASP A 372 -3.01 -25.33 -7.09
N PHE A 373 -3.58 -25.28 -5.88
CA PHE A 373 -4.85 -24.59 -5.65
C PHE A 373 -4.75 -23.08 -5.87
N LEU A 374 -3.64 -22.43 -5.45
CA LEU A 374 -3.45 -21.01 -5.75
C LEU A 374 -3.33 -20.79 -7.26
N GLY A 375 -2.60 -21.67 -7.98
CA GLY A 375 -2.50 -21.63 -9.44
C GLY A 375 -3.85 -21.68 -10.14
N GLU A 376 -4.74 -22.58 -9.70
CA GLU A 376 -6.11 -22.67 -10.21
C GLU A 376 -6.94 -21.42 -9.87
N LEU A 377 -6.85 -20.94 -8.63
CA LEU A 377 -7.61 -19.80 -8.14
C LEU A 377 -7.29 -18.49 -8.88
N VAL A 378 -6.00 -18.16 -9.05
CA VAL A 378 -5.57 -16.82 -9.51
C VAL A 378 -4.97 -16.80 -10.92
N GLY A 379 -4.47 -17.93 -11.41
CA GLY A 379 -3.80 -18.01 -12.71
C GLY A 379 -4.71 -18.60 -13.79
N LEU A 380 -5.15 -19.84 -13.57
CA LEU A 380 -5.89 -20.62 -14.56
C LEU A 380 -7.38 -20.29 -14.56
N VAL A 381 -7.94 -19.83 -13.44
CA VAL A 381 -9.33 -19.39 -13.28
C VAL A 381 -10.28 -20.50 -13.75
N ASP A 382 -10.06 -21.71 -13.25
CA ASP A 382 -10.77 -22.92 -13.68
C ASP A 382 -11.67 -23.53 -12.59
N LEU A 383 -11.70 -22.90 -11.41
CA LEU A 383 -12.48 -23.40 -10.29
C LEU A 383 -13.99 -23.35 -10.59
N PRO A 384 -14.81 -24.23 -9.97
CA PRO A 384 -16.24 -24.28 -10.22
C PRO A 384 -16.98 -22.94 -10.03
N SER A 385 -16.61 -22.14 -9.02
CA SER A 385 -17.25 -20.83 -8.77
C SER A 385 -16.98 -19.81 -9.90
N GLN A 386 -15.91 -20.01 -10.66
CA GLN A 386 -15.43 -19.08 -11.67
C GLN A 386 -16.03 -19.37 -13.06
N GLN A 387 -16.71 -20.50 -13.25
CA GLN A 387 -17.28 -20.87 -14.55
C GLN A 387 -18.61 -20.15 -14.81
N LEU A 388 -18.75 -19.56 -16.01
CA LEU A 388 -19.97 -18.94 -16.51
C LEU A 388 -20.61 -19.79 -17.61
N HIS A 389 -21.79 -19.37 -18.07
CA HIS A 389 -22.45 -19.98 -19.23
C HIS A 389 -21.66 -19.72 -20.53
N ASP A 390 -21.78 -20.62 -21.50
CA ASP A 390 -21.03 -20.59 -22.79
C ASP A 390 -21.26 -19.34 -23.66
N TYR A 391 -22.25 -18.51 -23.32
CA TYR A 391 -22.52 -17.23 -24.00
C TYR A 391 -21.82 -16.02 -23.36
N ALA A 392 -21.06 -16.20 -22.29
CA ALA A 392 -20.28 -15.15 -21.65
C ALA A 392 -18.81 -15.19 -22.11
N MET A 393 -18.13 -14.04 -22.05
CA MET A 393 -16.70 -13.94 -22.29
C MET A 393 -16.08 -13.04 -21.24
N MET A 394 -15.02 -13.52 -20.59
CA MET A 394 -14.22 -12.76 -19.63
C MET A 394 -13.39 -11.68 -20.35
N GLN A 395 -13.14 -10.57 -19.64
CA GLN A 395 -12.10 -9.64 -20.03
C GLN A 395 -10.73 -10.36 -20.07
N HIS A 396 -9.89 -10.04 -21.07
CA HIS A 396 -8.51 -10.52 -21.25
C HIS A 396 -8.29 -11.94 -21.81
N ASN A 397 -9.23 -12.90 -21.70
CA ASN A 397 -9.00 -14.26 -22.24
C ASN A 397 -10.17 -14.92 -22.99
N ASN A 398 -11.30 -14.23 -23.21
CA ASN A 398 -12.50 -14.70 -23.93
C ASN A 398 -13.12 -16.03 -23.45
N ARG A 399 -12.64 -16.63 -22.36
CA ARG A 399 -13.25 -17.83 -21.78
C ARG A 399 -14.58 -17.47 -21.11
N PRO A 400 -15.55 -18.40 -21.03
CA PRO A 400 -16.77 -18.20 -20.26
C PRO A 400 -16.47 -18.34 -18.75
N ALA A 401 -15.67 -17.42 -18.22
CA ALA A 401 -15.23 -17.42 -16.83
C ALA A 401 -15.34 -16.02 -16.21
N ARG A 402 -15.27 -15.96 -14.89
CA ARG A 402 -15.10 -14.72 -14.11
C ARG A 402 -14.12 -14.98 -12.97
N TYR A 403 -13.28 -13.99 -12.69
CA TYR A 403 -12.25 -14.10 -11.66
C TYR A 403 -12.82 -14.27 -10.23
N ILE A 404 -13.81 -13.45 -9.84
CA ILE A 404 -14.47 -13.47 -8.52
C ILE A 404 -15.99 -13.63 -8.66
N SER A 405 -16.61 -14.46 -7.83
CA SER A 405 -18.06 -14.67 -7.83
C SER A 405 -18.81 -13.42 -7.36
N HIS A 406 -19.84 -13.03 -8.09
CA HIS A 406 -20.75 -11.94 -7.70
C HIS A 406 -21.68 -12.36 -6.56
N ILE A 407 -22.31 -11.35 -5.93
CA ILE A 407 -23.48 -11.57 -5.08
C ILE A 407 -24.70 -11.79 -6.01
N PRO A 408 -25.45 -12.90 -5.87
CA PRO A 408 -26.59 -13.18 -6.72
C PRO A 408 -27.77 -12.23 -6.40
N HIS A 409 -28.59 -11.89 -7.40
CA HIS A 409 -29.71 -10.95 -7.22
C HIS A 409 -30.86 -11.50 -6.37
N SER A 410 -30.94 -12.82 -6.21
CA SER A 410 -31.96 -13.48 -5.38
C SER A 410 -31.91 -13.05 -3.92
N VAL A 411 -30.76 -12.58 -3.42
CA VAL A 411 -30.61 -12.06 -2.05
C VAL A 411 -31.54 -10.89 -1.73
N LEU A 412 -32.11 -10.22 -2.74
CA LEU A 412 -33.08 -9.14 -2.53
C LEU A 412 -34.50 -9.65 -2.24
N ASN A 413 -34.78 -10.91 -2.57
CA ASN A 413 -36.09 -11.54 -2.33
C ASN A 413 -36.10 -12.33 -1.02
N ASP A 414 -34.93 -12.82 -0.58
CA ASP A 414 -34.78 -13.66 0.59
C ASP A 414 -34.25 -12.85 1.79
N ALA A 415 -34.51 -13.34 3.00
CA ALA A 415 -33.83 -12.81 4.18
C ALA A 415 -32.34 -13.17 4.08
N VAL A 416 -31.48 -12.16 3.92
CA VAL A 416 -30.03 -12.33 3.91
C VAL A 416 -29.59 -12.83 5.29
N PRO A 417 -28.87 -13.97 5.39
CA PRO A 417 -28.31 -14.41 6.66
C PRO A 417 -27.43 -13.29 7.27
N PRO A 418 -27.48 -13.07 8.59
CA PRO A 418 -26.62 -12.08 9.22
C PRO A 418 -25.15 -12.41 8.98
N GLY A 419 -24.33 -11.38 8.78
CA GLY A 419 -22.91 -11.52 8.51
C GLY A 419 -22.16 -12.30 9.59
N SER A 420 -21.25 -13.18 9.18
CA SER A 420 -20.38 -13.96 10.07
C SER A 420 -19.20 -13.16 10.65
N GLY A 421 -19.02 -11.91 10.19
CA GLY A 421 -17.91 -11.02 10.52
C GLY A 421 -17.86 -10.62 11.98
N HIS A 422 -17.01 -11.29 12.75
CA HIS A 422 -16.57 -10.88 14.08
C HIS A 422 -15.07 -11.17 14.22
N VAL A 423 -14.39 -10.42 15.07
CA VAL A 423 -13.00 -10.73 15.42
C VAL A 423 -13.02 -11.87 16.44
N ALA A 424 -12.71 -13.09 15.97
CA ALA A 424 -12.56 -14.25 16.83
C ALA A 424 -11.18 -14.23 17.52
N ALA A 425 -10.98 -15.11 18.51
CA ALA A 425 -9.66 -15.33 19.10
C ALA A 425 -8.64 -15.69 18.01
N GLY A 426 -7.41 -15.25 18.21
CA GLY A 426 -6.32 -15.50 17.27
C GLY A 426 -5.23 -16.39 17.87
N VAL A 427 -4.53 -17.11 17.01
CA VAL A 427 -3.38 -17.95 17.35
C VAL A 427 -2.12 -17.45 16.64
N SER A 428 -0.95 -17.69 17.23
CA SER A 428 0.33 -17.40 16.61
C SER A 428 1.41 -18.34 17.16
N HIS A 429 2.30 -18.81 16.30
CA HIS A 429 3.48 -19.59 16.62
C HIS A 429 4.74 -18.71 16.73
N LEU A 430 4.59 -17.40 16.50
CA LEU A 430 5.64 -16.40 16.65
C LEU A 430 5.72 -15.93 18.11
N SER A 431 6.81 -15.25 18.45
CA SER A 431 6.93 -14.58 19.75
C SER A 431 5.90 -13.47 19.89
N ASP A 432 5.47 -13.23 21.13
CA ASP A 432 4.63 -12.08 21.45
C ASP A 432 5.32 -10.77 21.06
N LYS A 433 4.50 -9.82 20.63
CA LYS A 433 4.95 -8.49 20.25
C LYS A 433 5.43 -7.71 21.48
N VAL A 434 6.61 -7.10 21.39
CA VAL A 434 7.06 -6.12 22.40
C VAL A 434 6.29 -4.82 22.22
N ASP A 435 5.80 -4.21 23.31
CA ASP A 435 5.05 -2.95 23.28
C ASP A 435 5.97 -1.74 23.00
N ARG A 436 6.39 -1.63 21.74
CA ARG A 436 7.31 -0.61 21.24
C ARG A 436 7.11 -0.41 19.74
N TYR A 437 6.79 0.84 19.40
CA TYR A 437 6.46 1.26 18.04
C TYR A 437 7.28 2.51 17.68
N VAL A 438 8.22 2.36 16.76
CA VAL A 438 9.06 3.46 16.26
C VAL A 438 8.27 4.31 15.29
N THR A 439 8.22 5.61 15.57
CA THR A 439 7.54 6.64 14.77
C THR A 439 8.49 7.82 14.52
N SER A 440 8.05 8.75 13.70
CA SER A 440 8.67 10.04 13.40
C SER A 440 8.95 10.91 14.64
N VAL A 441 8.19 10.70 15.72
CA VAL A 441 8.37 11.39 17.02
C VAL A 441 9.11 10.55 18.06
N GLY A 442 9.70 9.42 17.65
CA GLY A 442 10.39 8.47 18.50
C GLY A 442 9.59 7.19 18.79
N ALA A 443 10.11 6.36 19.70
CA ALA A 443 9.45 5.11 20.09
C ALA A 443 8.34 5.36 21.12
N LEU A 444 7.16 4.79 20.87
CA LEU A 444 5.97 4.91 21.70
C LEU A 444 5.49 3.54 22.19
N THR A 445 4.74 3.53 23.30
CA THR A 445 3.86 2.41 23.65
C THR A 445 2.65 2.41 22.72
N LEU A 446 1.95 1.28 22.58
CA LEU A 446 0.73 1.20 21.78
C LEU A 446 -0.34 2.17 22.27
N SER A 447 -0.51 2.26 23.59
CA SER A 447 -1.49 3.17 24.20
C SER A 447 -1.20 4.62 23.83
N ASP A 448 0.07 5.05 23.94
CA ASP A 448 0.47 6.40 23.57
C ASP A 448 0.34 6.64 22.07
N TYR A 449 0.68 5.63 21.24
CA TYR A 449 0.59 5.75 19.80
C TYR A 449 -0.87 5.94 19.34
N ASN A 450 -1.78 5.08 19.79
CA ASN A 450 -3.21 5.20 19.50
C ASN A 450 -3.80 6.53 19.97
N ALA A 451 -3.47 6.96 21.19
CA ALA A 451 -3.96 8.23 21.73
C ALA A 451 -3.51 9.43 20.89
N ARG A 452 -2.23 9.46 20.48
CA ARG A 452 -1.68 10.53 19.64
C ARG A 452 -2.26 10.47 18.23
N ALA A 453 -2.30 9.31 17.61
CA ALA A 453 -2.81 9.14 16.25
C ALA A 453 -4.30 9.54 16.14
N GLY A 454 -5.11 9.10 17.10
CA GLY A 454 -6.54 9.43 17.15
C GLY A 454 -6.84 10.89 17.48
N ALA A 455 -5.87 11.64 18.02
CA ALA A 455 -5.98 13.08 18.30
C ALA A 455 -5.33 13.94 17.21
N PHE A 456 -4.38 13.39 16.46
CA PHE A 456 -3.66 14.11 15.42
C PHE A 456 -4.55 14.34 14.21
N GLN A 457 -4.56 15.57 13.69
CA GLN A 457 -5.24 15.93 12.45
C GLN A 457 -4.33 16.90 11.69
N PRO A 458 -3.77 16.49 10.53
CA PRO A 458 -2.86 17.33 9.76
C PRO A 458 -3.49 18.67 9.40
N ALA A 459 -2.67 19.73 9.38
CA ALA A 459 -3.12 21.07 9.05
C ALA A 459 -3.81 21.12 7.68
N GLN A 460 -3.32 20.38 6.67
CA GLN A 460 -3.93 20.31 5.33
C GLN A 460 -5.35 19.71 5.32
N MET A 461 -5.76 19.04 6.40
CA MET A 461 -7.08 18.43 6.56
C MET A 461 -8.03 19.24 7.45
N GLN A 462 -7.58 20.40 7.93
CA GLN A 462 -8.43 21.35 8.66
C GLN A 462 -9.10 22.32 7.69
N PRO A 463 -10.25 22.91 8.05
CA PRO A 463 -10.76 24.09 7.36
C PRO A 463 -9.71 25.22 7.35
N PRO A 464 -9.57 25.97 6.24
CA PRO A 464 -10.35 25.88 5.00
C PRO A 464 -9.80 24.86 3.97
N TYR A 465 -8.72 24.16 4.26
CA TYR A 465 -7.92 23.43 3.26
C TYR A 465 -8.45 22.05 2.85
N ARG A 466 -9.19 21.36 3.74
CA ARG A 466 -9.58 19.95 3.55
C ARG A 466 -10.11 19.62 2.15
N TYR A 467 -10.93 20.52 1.59
CA TYR A 467 -11.60 20.32 0.30
C TYR A 467 -10.96 21.08 -0.87
N LEU A 468 -9.78 21.66 -0.69
CA LEU A 468 -9.01 22.21 -1.79
C LEU A 468 -8.33 21.08 -2.58
N CYS A 469 -8.51 21.10 -3.90
CA CYS A 469 -7.92 20.16 -4.85
C CYS A 469 -7.26 20.93 -6.01
N ASP A 470 -6.58 20.23 -6.91
CA ASP A 470 -5.86 20.85 -8.03
C ASP A 470 -6.83 21.58 -8.99
N ALA A 471 -8.10 21.19 -9.03
CA ALA A 471 -9.14 21.95 -9.72
C ALA A 471 -9.47 23.28 -9.02
N SER A 472 -9.49 23.30 -7.67
CA SER A 472 -9.66 24.53 -6.89
C SER A 472 -8.51 25.50 -7.17
N VAL A 473 -7.28 24.99 -7.15
CA VAL A 473 -6.05 25.74 -7.45
C VAL A 473 -6.11 26.38 -8.84
N ARG A 474 -6.45 25.60 -9.87
CA ARG A 474 -6.54 26.10 -11.25
C ARG A 474 -7.62 27.17 -11.44
N SER A 475 -8.75 27.04 -10.76
CA SER A 475 -9.88 27.98 -10.90
C SER A 475 -9.67 29.30 -10.15
N ALA A 476 -8.93 29.28 -9.04
CA ALA A 476 -8.72 30.44 -8.18
C ALA A 476 -7.29 30.48 -7.60
N PRO A 477 -6.24 30.59 -8.44
CA PRO A 477 -4.85 30.52 -7.98
C PRO A 477 -4.46 31.68 -7.06
N ALA A 478 -5.17 32.81 -7.13
CA ALA A 478 -4.99 33.97 -6.26
C ALA A 478 -5.77 33.89 -4.93
N SER A 479 -6.45 32.78 -4.64
CA SER A 479 -7.14 32.58 -3.37
C SER A 479 -6.15 32.51 -2.21
N ALA A 480 -6.43 33.24 -1.13
CA ALA A 480 -5.60 33.23 0.07
C ALA A 480 -5.49 31.83 0.70
N ASP A 481 -6.57 31.03 0.63
CA ASP A 481 -6.58 29.66 1.17
C ASP A 481 -5.73 28.71 0.32
N VAL A 482 -5.73 28.89 -1.00
CA VAL A 482 -4.87 28.14 -1.93
C VAL A 482 -3.41 28.49 -1.69
N ASP A 483 -3.09 29.78 -1.60
CA ASP A 483 -1.72 30.24 -1.32
C ASP A 483 -1.21 29.69 0.03
N ALA A 484 -2.04 29.75 1.08
CA ALA A 484 -1.69 29.23 2.39
C ALA A 484 -1.48 27.71 2.41
N LEU A 485 -2.30 26.93 1.68
CA LEU A 485 -2.10 25.48 1.53
C LEU A 485 -0.76 25.16 0.85
N TYR A 486 -0.37 25.91 -0.19
CA TYR A 486 0.93 25.72 -0.84
C TYR A 486 2.08 26.09 0.11
N ARG A 487 1.98 27.20 0.84
CA ARG A 487 3.01 27.58 1.84
C ARG A 487 3.18 26.53 2.93
N LEU A 488 2.08 25.91 3.37
CA LEU A 488 2.11 24.82 4.35
C LEU A 488 2.87 23.60 3.81
N GLU A 489 2.64 23.19 2.57
CA GLU A 489 3.41 22.10 1.93
C GLU A 489 4.90 22.47 1.80
N GLN A 490 5.20 23.74 1.52
CA GLN A 490 6.54 24.24 1.25
C GLN A 490 7.36 24.58 2.51
N GLU A 491 6.81 24.46 3.72
CA GLU A 491 7.47 24.90 4.96
C GLU A 491 8.84 24.24 5.17
N GLN A 492 8.94 22.97 4.82
CA GLN A 492 10.18 22.18 4.93
C GLN A 492 10.92 22.04 3.59
N SER A 493 10.51 22.78 2.55
CA SER A 493 11.20 22.80 1.26
C SER A 493 12.48 23.63 1.33
N ARG A 494 13.53 23.15 0.65
CA ARG A 494 14.81 23.86 0.52
C ARG A 494 14.65 25.08 -0.37
N LEU A 495 13.92 24.96 -1.47
CA LEU A 495 13.84 26.02 -2.50
C LEU A 495 12.50 26.76 -2.53
N LEU A 496 11.41 26.15 -2.04
CA LEU A 496 10.07 26.70 -2.19
C LEU A 496 9.53 27.36 -0.91
N ARG A 497 10.26 27.33 0.21
CA ARG A 497 9.78 27.91 1.48
C ARG A 497 9.29 29.35 1.28
N GLY A 498 8.00 29.55 1.54
CA GLY A 498 7.35 30.86 1.47
C GLY A 498 7.02 31.37 0.06
N LYS A 499 7.16 30.55 -0.99
CA LYS A 499 6.83 30.93 -2.37
C LYS A 499 5.32 30.99 -2.63
N GLY A 500 4.56 30.10 -1.99
CA GLY A 500 3.11 30.04 -2.15
C GLY A 500 2.68 29.35 -3.43
N ALA A 501 1.45 29.64 -3.86
CA ALA A 501 0.84 29.03 -5.05
C ALA A 501 1.28 29.71 -6.35
N GLY A 502 0.98 29.05 -7.49
CA GLY A 502 1.15 29.64 -8.82
C GLY A 502 2.54 29.49 -9.45
N LEU A 503 3.47 28.79 -8.78
CA LEU A 503 4.75 28.45 -9.39
C LEU A 503 4.56 27.57 -10.62
N THR A 504 5.17 28.00 -11.71
CA THR A 504 5.32 27.21 -12.93
C THR A 504 6.51 26.27 -12.81
N ARG A 505 6.50 25.23 -13.62
CA ARG A 505 7.61 24.28 -13.72
C ARG A 505 8.92 24.95 -14.15
N ASP A 506 8.86 25.92 -15.06
CA ASP A 506 10.03 26.64 -15.55
C ASP A 506 10.63 27.53 -14.46
N GLU A 507 9.81 28.15 -13.61
CA GLU A 507 10.28 28.89 -12.43
C GLU A 507 10.96 27.96 -11.42
N ILE A 508 10.46 26.73 -11.24
CA ILE A 508 11.12 25.73 -10.39
C ILE A 508 12.47 25.32 -10.97
N GLU A 509 12.58 25.09 -12.29
CA GLU A 509 13.87 24.80 -12.93
C GLU A 509 14.87 25.95 -12.74
N ILE A 510 14.44 27.21 -12.93
CA ILE A 510 15.29 28.38 -12.68
C ILE A 510 15.75 28.43 -11.21
N LEU A 511 14.89 28.10 -10.25
CA LEU A 511 15.27 28.03 -8.85
C LEU A 511 16.31 26.94 -8.59
N ARG A 512 16.17 25.77 -9.22
CA ARG A 512 17.13 24.67 -9.12
C ARG A 512 18.48 25.05 -9.71
N GLU A 513 18.50 25.61 -10.91
CA GLU A 513 19.73 26.04 -11.61
C GLU A 513 20.52 27.09 -10.81
N ASN A 514 19.83 28.03 -10.18
CA ASN A 514 20.46 29.08 -9.37
C ASN A 514 21.01 28.57 -8.01
N ASN A 515 20.62 27.36 -7.58
CA ASN A 515 20.96 26.79 -6.27
C ASN A 515 21.51 25.34 -6.39
N ALA A 516 22.05 25.00 -7.57
CA ALA A 516 22.64 23.71 -7.90
C ALA A 516 24.06 23.56 -7.36
#